data_AF-A0A9P9CXN7-F1
#
_entry.id   AF-A0A9P9CXN7-F1
#
_cell.length_a   1.000
_cell.length_b   1.000
_cell.length_c   1.000
_cell.angle_alpha   90.00
_cell.angle_beta   90.00
_cell.angle_gamma   90.00
#
_symmetry.space_group_name_H-M   'P 1'
#
loop_
_entity.id
_entity.type
_entity.pdbx_description
1 polymer ?
#
loop_
_entity_poly.entity_id
_entity_poly.type
_entity_poly.pdbx_seq_one_letter_code
_entity_poly.pdbx_strand_id
1 'polypeptide(L)'
;MALEVTGNAQNPFIQVAVLLHMLDPVRGEPIAHSLDRDPNEIETPRERLLKRKFLESFALICAIRKDGDTVSAACMEEGMPEGTVVRVASNHGVSESTLQGLRNLMDILNNVASGTFNPSAGESEVLTRIIQLDIAKIRSYLKELRSVNDIHEESVIGLESRMAGSTCSPSNQSPFETFAKWFANILAIKALPADSTPESLVDHILWALEAKRTHLTCLRTAFSADKHNLPRWIYAIFKLGRYAIAARALLQLASEVPSLFSPMLAEPVTAPARTQFGFSQGEMPLTYVLRRIVGSREEEYVSRLARVWNVPDPETHFRNACSLNLSVHAEVQLITVGCWTSRSTGSDT
;
A
#
# COMPACT_ATOMS: atom_id res chain seq x y z
N MET A 1 -34.07 -9.66 24.22
CA MET A 1 -32.60 -9.83 24.20
C MET A 1 -32.05 -8.69 23.34
N ALA A 2 -31.51 -7.64 23.96
CA ALA A 2 -31.00 -6.47 23.26
C ALA A 2 -29.61 -6.81 22.69
N LEU A 3 -29.44 -6.71 21.37
CA LEU A 3 -28.13 -6.78 20.75
C LEU A 3 -27.41 -5.47 21.07
N GLU A 4 -26.47 -5.50 22.00
CA GLU A 4 -25.52 -4.40 22.18
C GLU A 4 -24.63 -4.32 20.95
N VAL A 5 -24.99 -3.43 20.02
CA VAL A 5 -24.13 -3.08 18.90
C VAL A 5 -23.07 -2.13 19.44
N THR A 6 -21.93 -2.69 19.83
CA THR A 6 -20.77 -1.91 20.26
C THR A 6 -20.17 -1.12 19.08
N GLY A 7 -19.39 -0.07 19.37
CA GLY A 7 -18.84 0.86 18.37
C GLY A 7 -18.07 0.23 17.20
N ASN A 8 -17.67 -1.04 17.29
CA ASN A 8 -17.02 -1.79 16.22
C ASN A 8 -17.91 -2.08 15.01
N ALA A 9 -19.25 -2.08 15.13
CA ALA A 9 -20.15 -2.32 13.99
C ALA A 9 -20.95 -1.06 13.57
N GLN A 10 -21.15 -0.12 14.49
CA GLN A 10 -21.85 1.14 14.21
C GLN A 10 -21.04 2.05 13.27
N ASN A 11 -19.74 2.23 13.51
CA ASN A 11 -18.89 3.09 12.68
C ASN A 11 -18.79 2.59 11.22
N PRO A 12 -18.54 1.30 10.94
CA PRO A 12 -18.58 0.78 9.58
C PRO A 12 -19.94 0.94 8.91
N PHE A 13 -21.05 0.70 9.62
CA PHE A 13 -22.39 0.89 9.08
C PHE A 13 -22.61 2.35 8.65
N ILE A 14 -22.25 3.31 9.50
CA ILE A 14 -22.36 4.74 9.19
C ILE A 14 -21.49 5.10 7.98
N GLN A 15 -20.22 4.70 7.96
CA GLN A 15 -19.30 4.98 6.85
C GLN A 15 -19.81 4.44 5.51
N VAL A 16 -20.30 3.19 5.48
CA VAL A 16 -20.84 2.56 4.27
C VAL A 16 -22.14 3.24 3.83
N ALA A 17 -23.02 3.57 4.77
CA ALA A 17 -24.27 4.26 4.48
C ALA A 17 -24.03 5.67 3.90
N VAL A 18 -23.11 6.44 4.48
CA VAL A 18 -22.69 7.75 3.95
C VAL A 18 -22.11 7.61 2.55
N LEU A 19 -21.21 6.65 2.33
CA LEU A 19 -20.60 6.43 1.02
C LEU A 19 -21.65 6.04 -0.05
N LEU A 20 -22.61 5.18 0.30
CA LEU A 20 -23.72 4.82 -0.60
C LEU A 20 -24.60 6.02 -0.95
N HIS A 21 -24.86 6.91 0.01
CA HIS A 21 -25.62 8.13 -0.22
C HIS A 21 -24.85 9.13 -1.08
N MET A 22 -23.56 9.36 -0.80
CA MET A 22 -22.73 10.31 -1.55
C MET A 22 -22.40 9.88 -2.97
N LEU A 23 -22.28 8.58 -3.24
CA LEU A 23 -21.98 8.07 -4.59
C LEU A 23 -23.20 8.06 -5.51
N ASP A 24 -24.40 8.13 -4.98
CA ASP A 24 -25.62 7.96 -5.77
C ASP A 24 -25.85 9.07 -6.81
N PRO A 25 -25.61 10.35 -6.51
CA PRO A 25 -25.77 11.44 -7.49
C PRO A 25 -24.76 11.39 -8.65
N VAL A 26 -23.64 10.67 -8.49
CA VAL A 26 -22.50 10.67 -9.43
C VAL A 26 -22.21 9.30 -10.06
N ARG A 27 -23.05 8.29 -9.79
CA ARG A 27 -23.04 7.04 -10.56
C ARG A 27 -23.64 7.30 -11.95
N GLY A 28 -22.80 7.80 -12.85
CA GLY A 28 -23.09 7.74 -14.29
C GLY A 28 -23.29 6.29 -14.76
N GLU A 29 -23.79 6.12 -15.98
CA GLU A 29 -23.77 4.82 -16.64
C GLU A 29 -22.31 4.34 -16.79
N PRO A 30 -22.05 3.02 -16.71
CA PRO A 30 -20.70 2.49 -16.92
C PRO A 30 -20.19 2.92 -18.29
N ILE A 31 -19.28 3.91 -18.30
CA ILE A 31 -18.64 4.39 -19.51
C ILE A 31 -17.75 3.25 -20.01
N ALA A 32 -17.97 2.86 -21.26
CA ALA A 32 -17.18 1.88 -21.96
C ALA A 32 -15.67 2.20 -21.85
N HIS A 33 -14.90 1.12 -21.75
CA HIS A 33 -13.49 1.08 -21.42
C HIS A 33 -12.59 2.01 -22.24
N SER A 34 -11.43 2.33 -21.65
CA SER A 34 -10.28 3.08 -22.17
C SER A 34 -9.59 2.46 -23.41
N LEU A 35 -10.35 1.86 -24.33
CA LEU A 35 -9.87 1.25 -25.57
C LEU A 35 -9.84 2.24 -26.74
N ASP A 36 -10.36 3.46 -26.56
CA ASP A 36 -10.31 4.55 -27.55
C ASP A 36 -9.07 5.45 -27.36
N ARG A 37 -7.89 4.85 -27.16
CA ARG A 37 -6.62 5.61 -27.17
C ARG A 37 -5.94 5.51 -28.52
N ASP A 38 -5.61 6.69 -29.03
CA ASP A 38 -4.93 6.96 -30.29
C ASP A 38 -3.59 6.18 -30.37
N PRO A 39 -3.33 5.38 -31.43
CA PRO A 39 -2.10 4.59 -31.59
C PRO A 39 -0.81 5.41 -31.80
N ASN A 40 -0.88 6.75 -31.72
CA ASN A 40 0.26 7.66 -31.89
C ASN A 40 1.07 7.94 -30.61
N GLU A 41 0.76 7.34 -29.45
CA GLU A 41 1.67 7.38 -28.30
C GLU A 41 2.84 6.42 -28.53
N ILE A 42 3.98 6.96 -28.99
CA ILE A 42 5.26 6.28 -29.30
C ILE A 42 5.98 5.79 -28.03
N GLU A 43 5.26 5.25 -27.05
CA GLU A 43 5.89 4.55 -25.92
C GLU A 43 6.03 3.07 -26.24
N THR A 44 7.25 2.54 -26.09
CA THR A 44 7.41 1.09 -26.17
C THR A 44 6.67 0.41 -25.01
N PRO A 45 6.09 -0.80 -25.19
CA PRO A 45 5.46 -1.53 -24.10
C PRO A 45 6.37 -1.76 -22.89
N ARG A 46 7.69 -1.79 -23.12
CA ARG A 46 8.72 -1.92 -22.09
C ARG A 46 8.83 -0.65 -21.25
N GLU A 47 8.97 0.49 -21.89
CA GLU A 47 9.08 1.79 -21.22
C GLU A 47 7.86 2.07 -20.34
N ARG A 48 6.64 1.86 -20.87
CA ARG A 48 5.40 2.01 -20.11
C ARG A 48 5.35 1.13 -18.85
N LEU A 49 5.83 -0.11 -18.96
CA LEU A 49 5.90 -1.02 -17.81
C LEU A 49 6.90 -0.52 -16.76
N LEU A 50 8.05 0.01 -17.19
CA LEU A 50 9.06 0.55 -16.29
C LEU A 50 8.57 1.81 -15.58
N LYS A 51 7.96 2.76 -16.31
CA LYS A 51 7.35 3.97 -15.75
C LYS A 51 6.30 3.61 -14.69
N ARG A 52 5.43 2.63 -14.97
CA ARG A 52 4.44 2.14 -13.99
C ARG A 52 5.11 1.59 -12.72
N LYS A 53 6.08 0.68 -12.85
CA LYS A 53 6.78 0.10 -11.70
C LYS A 53 7.53 1.15 -10.89
N PHE A 54 8.13 2.11 -11.57
CA PHE A 54 8.79 3.25 -10.94
C PHE A 54 7.80 4.07 -10.10
N LEU A 55 6.67 4.47 -10.68
CA LEU A 55 5.67 5.28 -9.98
C LEU A 55 5.00 4.52 -8.83
N GLU A 56 4.72 3.22 -8.98
CA GLU A 56 4.23 2.37 -7.89
C GLU A 56 5.24 2.27 -6.74
N SER A 57 6.52 2.18 -7.07
CA SER A 57 7.63 2.16 -6.10
C SER A 57 7.79 3.50 -5.41
N PHE A 58 7.60 4.60 -6.14
CA PHE A 58 7.63 5.95 -5.59
C PHE A 58 6.45 6.20 -4.64
N ALA A 59 5.24 5.80 -5.03
CA ALA A 59 4.06 5.91 -4.17
C ALA A 59 4.20 5.09 -2.88
N LEU A 60 4.78 3.88 -2.95
CA LEU A 60 5.06 3.04 -1.78
C LEU A 60 5.91 3.77 -0.73
N ILE A 61 7.01 4.42 -1.15
CA ILE A 61 7.96 5.08 -0.24
C ILE A 61 7.46 6.45 0.25
N CYS A 62 6.48 7.05 -0.43
CA CYS A 62 5.84 8.30 -0.01
C CYS A 62 4.78 8.08 1.09
N ALA A 63 4.31 6.85 1.32
CA ALA A 63 3.25 6.55 2.29
C ALA A 63 3.81 6.29 3.70
N ILE A 64 4.53 7.24 4.31
CA ILE A 64 5.41 7.00 5.48
C ILE A 64 4.66 6.61 6.77
N ARG A 65 3.34 6.74 6.81
CA ARG A 65 2.51 6.41 7.97
C ARG A 65 1.64 5.19 7.70
N LYS A 66 1.36 4.44 8.78
CA LYS A 66 0.50 3.25 8.79
C LYS A 66 -0.85 3.60 9.39
N ASP A 67 -1.52 4.60 8.83
CA ASP A 67 -2.92 4.87 9.11
C ASP A 67 -3.70 4.92 7.78
N GLY A 68 -4.99 4.58 7.82
CA GLY A 68 -5.84 4.54 6.61
C GLY A 68 -6.05 5.92 5.97
N ASP A 69 -5.54 6.98 6.61
CA ASP A 69 -5.68 8.37 6.20
C ASP A 69 -4.38 8.89 5.53
N THR A 70 -3.32 8.09 5.49
CA THR A 70 -2.04 8.41 4.82
C THR A 70 -1.88 7.59 3.54
N VAL A 71 -2.71 7.89 2.55
CA VAL A 71 -2.53 7.42 1.18
C VAL A 71 -1.64 8.41 0.43
N SER A 72 -0.73 7.89 -0.39
CA SER A 72 0.11 8.68 -1.29
C SER A 72 -0.02 8.16 -2.72
N ALA A 73 0.12 9.06 -3.68
CA ALA A 73 0.06 8.77 -5.11
C ALA A 73 1.16 9.53 -5.84
N ALA A 74 1.62 8.99 -6.97
CA ALA A 74 2.62 9.64 -7.80
C ALA A 74 2.23 9.57 -9.29
N CYS A 75 2.60 10.61 -10.04
CA CYS A 75 2.48 10.68 -11.50
C CYS A 75 3.72 11.35 -12.11
N MET A 76 3.90 11.20 -13.43
CA MET A 76 5.08 11.66 -14.17
C MET A 76 4.69 12.62 -15.31
N GLU A 77 5.17 13.85 -15.24
CA GLU A 77 5.04 14.89 -16.27
C GLU A 77 6.28 14.87 -17.17
N GLU A 78 6.09 14.64 -18.46
CA GLU A 78 7.16 14.57 -19.46
C GLU A 78 7.07 15.72 -20.46
N GLY A 79 8.19 16.06 -21.09
CA GLY A 79 8.24 17.05 -22.16
C GLY A 79 8.22 18.51 -21.69
N MET A 80 8.37 18.76 -20.39
CA MET A 80 8.50 20.11 -19.85
C MET A 80 9.93 20.66 -20.07
N PRO A 81 10.10 21.99 -20.23
CA PRO A 81 11.42 22.62 -20.39
C PRO A 81 12.38 22.33 -19.23
N GLU A 82 11.84 22.13 -18.02
CA GLU A 82 12.58 21.87 -16.79
C GLU A 82 13.01 20.40 -16.64
N GLY A 83 12.59 19.52 -17.55
CA GLY A 83 12.83 18.08 -17.50
C GLY A 83 11.59 17.28 -17.08
N THR A 84 11.80 16.02 -16.68
CA THR A 84 10.70 15.16 -16.23
C THR A 84 10.36 15.48 -14.77
N VAL A 85 9.09 15.69 -14.44
CA VAL A 85 8.66 16.00 -13.06
C VAL A 85 7.81 14.87 -12.51
N VAL A 86 8.24 14.28 -11.41
CA VAL A 86 7.44 13.33 -10.63
C VAL A 86 6.64 14.11 -9.59
N ARG A 87 5.32 14.18 -9.76
CA ARG A 87 4.43 14.79 -8.78
C ARG A 87 4.04 13.78 -7.72
N VAL A 88 4.09 14.21 -6.46
CA VAL A 88 3.68 13.40 -5.32
C VAL A 88 2.53 14.05 -4.58
N ALA A 89 1.44 13.33 -4.44
CA ALA A 89 0.29 13.73 -3.63
C ALA A 89 0.16 12.85 -2.39
N SER A 90 -0.35 13.43 -1.31
CA SER A 90 -0.78 12.71 -0.12
C SER A 90 -2.02 13.37 0.47
N ASN A 91 -2.91 12.59 1.09
CA ASN A 91 -4.12 13.12 1.74
C ASN A 91 -3.84 14.23 2.77
N HIS A 92 -2.64 14.24 3.35
CA HIS A 92 -2.18 15.20 4.35
C HIS A 92 -1.12 16.18 3.84
N GLY A 93 -0.81 16.11 2.54
CA GLY A 93 0.37 16.76 1.98
C GLY A 93 1.65 15.98 2.27
N VAL A 94 2.69 16.28 1.49
CA VAL A 94 4.03 15.71 1.64
C VAL A 94 4.82 16.60 2.59
N SER A 95 5.42 16.03 3.64
CA SER A 95 6.26 16.82 4.55
C SER A 95 7.59 17.19 3.90
N GLU A 96 8.19 18.30 4.32
CA GLU A 96 9.45 18.77 3.77
C GLU A 96 10.59 17.74 3.93
N SER A 97 10.65 17.04 5.06
CA SER A 97 11.64 15.98 5.29
C SER A 97 11.51 14.83 4.29
N THR A 98 10.28 14.47 3.95
CA THR A 98 9.99 13.43 2.96
C THR A 98 10.36 13.91 1.58
N LEU A 99 9.94 15.12 1.20
CA LEU A 99 10.27 15.72 -0.08
C LEU A 99 11.78 15.82 -0.28
N GLN A 100 12.53 16.26 0.73
CA GLN A 100 13.99 16.32 0.67
C GLN A 100 14.60 14.92 0.48
N GLY A 101 14.10 13.90 1.19
CA GLY A 101 14.56 12.52 1.00
C GLY A 101 14.26 11.98 -0.40
N LEU A 102 13.12 12.35 -0.99
CA LEU A 102 12.75 11.99 -2.37
C LEU A 102 13.62 12.72 -3.40
N ARG A 103 13.95 14.00 -3.18
CA ARG A 103 14.87 14.77 -4.03
C ARG A 103 16.29 14.18 -3.99
N ASN A 104 16.79 13.85 -2.80
CA ASN A 104 18.08 13.16 -2.66
C ASN A 104 18.09 11.82 -3.40
N LEU A 105 16.96 11.10 -3.41
CA LEU A 105 16.83 9.85 -4.16
C LEU A 105 16.82 10.11 -5.68
N MET A 106 16.15 11.17 -6.15
CA MET A 106 16.20 11.58 -7.56
C MET A 106 17.61 11.95 -8.01
N ASP A 107 18.38 12.64 -7.18
CA ASP A 107 19.77 12.99 -7.51
C ASP A 107 20.63 11.75 -7.77
N ILE A 108 20.48 10.70 -6.96
CA ILE A 108 21.17 9.41 -7.18
C ILE A 108 20.76 8.80 -8.52
N LEU A 109 19.45 8.81 -8.84
CA LEU A 109 18.94 8.23 -10.08
C LEU A 109 19.39 9.02 -11.32
N ASN A 110 19.42 10.35 -11.23
CA ASN A 110 19.97 11.22 -12.27
C ASN A 110 21.45 10.92 -12.52
N ASN A 111 22.23 10.67 -11.44
CA ASN A 111 23.64 10.28 -11.56
C ASN A 111 23.84 8.88 -12.18
N VAL A 112 22.95 7.93 -11.85
CA VAL A 112 22.94 6.61 -12.49
C VAL A 112 22.64 6.73 -13.98
N ALA A 113 21.63 7.51 -14.35
CA ALA A 113 21.25 7.74 -15.74
C ALA A 113 22.35 8.45 -16.56
N SER A 114 23.12 9.35 -15.94
CA SER A 114 24.23 10.03 -16.59
C SER A 114 25.50 9.18 -16.73
N GLY A 115 25.48 7.93 -16.22
CA GLY A 115 26.63 7.03 -16.23
C GLY A 115 27.76 7.43 -15.27
N THR A 116 27.50 8.39 -14.36
CA THR A 116 28.48 8.88 -13.38
C THR A 116 28.56 7.98 -12.14
N PHE A 117 27.59 7.09 -11.95
CA PHE A 117 27.49 6.20 -10.79
C PHE A 117 27.54 4.71 -11.18
N ASN A 118 28.25 3.89 -10.40
CA ASN A 118 28.29 2.44 -10.62
C ASN A 118 26.94 1.79 -10.24
N PRO A 119 26.28 1.04 -11.14
CA PRO A 119 24.97 0.43 -10.86
C PRO A 119 24.92 -0.46 -9.61
N SER A 120 25.99 -1.20 -9.30
CA SER A 120 26.00 -2.12 -8.14
C SER A 120 26.15 -1.41 -6.80
N ALA A 121 26.90 -0.30 -6.76
CA ALA A 121 26.93 0.59 -5.61
C ALA A 121 25.59 1.33 -5.45
N GLY A 122 24.93 1.63 -6.58
CA GLY A 122 23.64 2.31 -6.64
C GLY A 122 22.52 1.54 -5.97
N GLU A 123 22.48 0.21 -6.09
CA GLU A 123 21.43 -0.62 -5.50
C GLU A 123 21.41 -0.54 -3.97
N SER A 124 22.58 -0.68 -3.33
CA SER A 124 22.67 -0.62 -1.87
C SER A 124 22.41 0.79 -1.33
N GLU A 125 22.89 1.83 -2.02
CA GLU A 125 22.63 3.21 -1.62
C GLU A 125 21.16 3.59 -1.75
N VAL A 126 20.55 3.32 -2.92
CA VAL A 126 19.11 3.55 -3.15
C VAL A 126 18.27 2.80 -2.12
N LEU A 127 18.58 1.54 -1.86
CA LEU A 127 17.86 0.75 -0.87
C LEU A 127 18.01 1.36 0.53
N THR A 128 19.20 1.79 0.92
CA THR A 128 19.44 2.46 2.22
C THR A 128 18.63 3.74 2.34
N ARG A 129 18.54 4.57 1.28
CA ARG A 129 17.71 5.78 1.26
C ARG A 129 16.22 5.46 1.40
N ILE A 130 15.74 4.44 0.70
CA ILE A 130 14.35 3.95 0.82
C ILE A 130 14.07 3.50 2.26
N ILE A 131 15.01 2.76 2.87
CA ILE A 131 14.88 2.32 4.27
C ILE A 131 14.80 3.51 5.21
N GLN A 132 15.64 4.52 5.00
CA GLN A 132 15.64 5.73 5.81
C GLN A 132 14.31 6.48 5.73
N LEU A 133 13.73 6.60 4.54
CA LEU A 133 12.43 7.25 4.30
C LEU A 133 11.28 6.54 5.03
N ASP A 134 11.25 5.21 5.02
CA ASP A 134 10.12 4.42 5.55
C ASP A 134 10.49 3.59 6.80
N ILE A 135 11.50 4.05 7.55
CA ILE A 135 12.09 3.30 8.67
C ILE A 135 11.07 2.93 9.74
N ALA A 136 10.09 3.81 9.99
CA ALA A 136 9.04 3.57 10.97
C ALA A 136 8.15 2.37 10.57
N LYS A 137 7.77 2.27 9.30
CA LYS A 137 6.94 1.18 8.80
C LYS A 137 7.73 -0.12 8.72
N ILE A 138 8.99 -0.05 8.27
CA ILE A 138 9.92 -1.19 8.28
C ILE A 138 10.07 -1.75 9.69
N ARG A 139 10.32 -0.89 10.69
CA ARG A 139 10.39 -1.30 12.10
C ARG A 139 9.07 -1.90 12.60
N SER A 140 7.92 -1.41 12.14
CA SER A 140 6.62 -2.05 12.45
C SER A 140 6.52 -3.47 11.91
N TYR A 141 7.00 -3.74 10.69
CA TYR A 141 7.00 -5.10 10.14
C TYR A 141 7.99 -6.00 10.88
N LEU A 142 9.19 -5.50 11.19
CA LEU A 142 10.19 -6.26 11.97
C LEU A 142 9.67 -6.57 13.38
N LYS A 143 8.98 -5.62 14.04
CA LYS A 143 8.32 -5.86 15.33
C LYS A 143 7.27 -6.97 15.24
N GLU A 144 6.49 -6.99 14.16
CA GLU A 144 5.51 -8.06 13.92
C GLU A 144 6.21 -9.43 13.83
N LEU A 145 7.32 -9.52 13.09
CA LEU A 145 8.12 -10.76 13.01
C LEU A 145 8.70 -11.20 14.36
N ARG A 146 9.16 -10.24 15.17
CA ARG A 146 9.70 -10.53 16.51
C ARG A 146 8.65 -11.05 17.49
N SER A 147 7.41 -10.57 17.36
CA SER A 147 6.32 -10.92 18.28
C SER A 147 5.75 -12.33 18.13
N VAL A 148 6.17 -13.07 17.09
CA VAL A 148 5.68 -14.43 16.85
C VAL A 148 6.49 -15.44 17.66
N ASN A 149 5.89 -15.92 18.75
CA ASN A 149 6.49 -16.91 19.66
C ASN A 149 6.58 -18.31 19.02
N ASP A 150 5.65 -18.72 18.15
CA ASP A 150 5.61 -20.06 17.54
C ASP A 150 6.77 -20.39 16.58
N ILE A 151 7.65 -19.44 16.31
CA ILE A 151 8.87 -19.67 15.52
C ILE A 151 9.99 -20.28 16.41
N HIS A 152 9.81 -20.41 17.73
CA HIS A 152 10.93 -20.51 18.68
C HIS A 152 11.73 -21.82 18.73
N GLU A 153 11.18 -23.02 18.62
CA GLU A 153 11.98 -24.20 19.09
C GLU A 153 11.90 -25.48 18.25
N GLU A 154 10.93 -25.62 17.34
CA GLU A 154 10.84 -26.77 16.41
C GLU A 154 11.01 -26.35 14.93
N SER A 155 11.44 -25.13 14.63
CA SER A 155 11.03 -24.46 13.38
C SER A 155 11.66 -24.96 12.07
N VAL A 156 12.72 -25.78 12.13
CA VAL A 156 13.27 -26.50 10.95
C VAL A 156 12.86 -27.98 10.96
N ILE A 157 12.93 -28.66 12.11
CA ILE A 157 12.54 -30.09 12.26
C ILE A 157 11.03 -30.28 12.07
N GLY A 158 10.23 -29.37 12.61
CA GLY A 158 8.79 -29.26 12.39
C GLY A 158 8.45 -28.72 10.99
N LEU A 159 9.38 -28.07 10.28
CA LEU A 159 9.22 -27.70 8.86
C LEU A 159 9.28 -28.94 7.98
N GLU A 160 10.28 -29.81 8.20
CA GLU A 160 10.42 -31.11 7.52
C GLU A 160 9.16 -31.94 7.70
N SER A 161 8.70 -32.07 8.95
CA SER A 161 7.48 -32.82 9.29
C SER A 161 6.22 -32.24 8.61
N ARG A 162 6.09 -30.91 8.53
CA ARG A 162 4.94 -30.25 7.86
C ARG A 162 4.98 -30.33 6.34
N MET A 163 6.16 -30.53 5.76
CA MET A 163 6.35 -30.59 4.32
C MET A 163 6.44 -32.02 3.77
N ALA A 164 6.45 -33.03 4.65
CA ALA A 164 6.45 -34.44 4.28
C ALA A 164 5.20 -34.79 3.44
N GLY A 165 5.41 -35.23 2.19
CA GLY A 165 4.35 -35.66 1.27
C GLY A 165 3.87 -34.61 0.24
N SER A 166 4.42 -33.40 0.23
CA SER A 166 4.13 -32.38 -0.80
C SER A 166 5.03 -32.53 -2.04
N THR A 167 4.72 -31.90 -3.17
CA THR A 167 5.61 -31.84 -4.36
C THR A 167 6.93 -31.09 -4.09
N CYS A 168 7.06 -30.44 -2.94
CA CYS A 168 8.35 -30.14 -2.29
C CYS A 168 8.97 -31.38 -1.62
N SER A 169 8.77 -32.57 -2.19
CA SER A 169 9.19 -33.84 -1.59
C SER A 169 10.71 -34.00 -1.60
N PRO A 170 11.26 -34.72 -0.61
CA PRO A 170 12.70 -34.88 -0.38
C PRO A 170 13.44 -35.71 -1.45
N SER A 171 12.81 -36.04 -2.59
CA SER A 171 13.52 -36.72 -3.69
C SER A 171 14.56 -35.80 -4.36
N ASN A 172 14.42 -34.49 -4.23
CA ASN A 172 15.46 -33.51 -4.52
C ASN A 172 15.82 -32.82 -3.19
N GLN A 173 16.94 -33.19 -2.54
CA GLN A 173 17.37 -32.59 -1.26
C GLN A 173 17.63 -31.07 -1.35
N SER A 174 17.91 -30.54 -2.55
CA SER A 174 18.36 -29.15 -2.74
C SER A 174 17.33 -28.03 -2.45
N PRO A 175 16.03 -28.12 -2.78
CA PRO A 175 15.11 -26.99 -2.60
C PRO A 175 14.66 -26.83 -1.14
N PHE A 176 14.52 -27.94 -0.41
CA PHE A 176 14.19 -27.90 1.02
C PHE A 176 15.35 -27.34 1.84
N GLU A 177 16.57 -27.83 1.62
CA GLU A 177 17.76 -27.29 2.30
C GLU A 177 17.96 -25.79 2.04
N THR A 178 17.74 -25.36 0.79
CA THR A 178 17.81 -23.94 0.43
C THR A 178 16.75 -23.13 1.17
N PHE A 179 15.51 -23.64 1.24
CA PHE A 179 14.43 -23.00 1.98
C PHE A 179 14.68 -22.97 3.49
N ALA A 180 15.17 -24.06 4.08
CA ALA A 180 15.47 -24.15 5.50
C ALA A 180 16.59 -23.17 5.89
N LYS A 181 17.67 -23.09 5.08
CA LYS A 181 18.75 -22.10 5.26
C LYS A 181 18.23 -20.67 5.15
N TRP A 182 17.40 -20.39 4.13
CA TRP A 182 16.76 -19.08 4.00
C TRP A 182 15.86 -18.78 5.20
N PHE A 183 15.05 -19.74 5.65
CA PHE A 183 14.10 -19.55 6.74
C PHE A 183 14.80 -19.28 8.08
N ALA A 184 15.96 -19.90 8.32
CA ALA A 184 16.75 -19.71 9.53
C ALA A 184 17.16 -18.24 9.79
N ASN A 185 17.25 -17.40 8.76
CA ASN A 185 17.54 -15.97 8.93
C ASN A 185 16.46 -15.20 9.73
N ILE A 186 15.27 -15.78 9.92
CA ILE A 186 14.27 -15.21 10.82
C ILE A 186 14.80 -15.06 12.26
N LEU A 187 15.73 -15.92 12.67
CA LEU A 187 16.41 -15.85 13.97
C LEU A 187 17.31 -14.62 14.07
N ALA A 188 18.00 -14.25 12.99
CA ALA A 188 18.82 -13.04 12.94
C ALA A 188 17.94 -11.78 13.08
N ILE A 189 16.76 -11.76 12.46
CA ILE A 189 15.79 -10.66 12.60
C ILE A 189 15.26 -10.54 14.04
N LYS A 190 15.09 -11.68 14.72
CA LYS A 190 14.68 -11.70 16.14
C LYS A 190 15.75 -11.14 17.06
N ALA A 191 17.01 -11.44 16.80
CA ALA A 191 18.15 -10.93 17.58
C ALA A 191 18.46 -9.44 17.30
N LEU A 192 17.90 -8.88 16.23
CA LEU A 192 18.17 -7.52 15.80
C LEU A 192 17.62 -6.47 16.80
N PRO A 193 18.40 -5.43 17.16
CA PRO A 193 17.92 -4.31 18.00
C PRO A 193 16.69 -3.59 17.42
N ALA A 194 15.93 -2.91 18.29
CA ALA A 194 14.74 -2.16 17.86
C ALA A 194 15.08 -0.89 17.07
N ASP A 195 16.24 -0.32 17.36
CA ASP A 195 16.78 0.94 16.89
C ASP A 195 17.88 0.77 15.82
N SER A 196 17.99 -0.42 15.22
CA SER A 196 18.90 -0.72 14.10
C SER A 196 18.91 0.37 13.03
N THR A 197 20.11 0.68 12.55
CA THR A 197 20.35 1.70 11.53
C THR A 197 19.89 1.20 10.15
N PRO A 198 19.55 2.11 9.22
CA PRO A 198 19.13 1.74 7.86
C PRO A 198 20.09 0.77 7.16
N GLU A 199 21.39 0.97 7.31
CA GLU A 199 22.45 0.18 6.68
C GLU A 199 22.41 -1.28 7.18
N SER A 200 22.21 -1.47 8.49
CA SER A 200 22.10 -2.81 9.08
C SER A 200 20.83 -3.58 8.67
N LEU A 201 19.84 -2.90 8.08
CA LEU A 201 18.59 -3.50 7.63
C LEU A 201 18.63 -3.97 6.17
N VAL A 202 19.63 -3.55 5.39
CA VAL A 202 19.74 -3.83 3.95
C VAL A 202 19.70 -5.33 3.70
N ASP A 203 20.55 -6.11 4.38
CA ASP A 203 20.64 -7.56 4.17
C ASP A 203 19.34 -8.28 4.55
N HIS A 204 18.63 -7.80 5.58
CA HIS A 204 17.35 -8.36 5.99
C HIS A 204 16.24 -8.08 4.98
N ILE A 205 16.27 -6.92 4.31
CA ILE A 205 15.30 -6.59 3.26
C ILE A 205 15.61 -7.36 1.97
N LEU A 206 16.88 -7.51 1.62
CA LEU A 206 17.30 -8.36 0.50
C LEU A 206 16.94 -9.84 0.75
N TRP A 207 17.09 -10.32 1.97
CA TRP A 207 16.60 -11.64 2.36
C TRP A 207 15.08 -11.79 2.16
N ALA A 208 14.30 -10.78 2.56
CA ALA A 208 12.84 -10.80 2.47
C ALA A 208 12.32 -10.81 1.02
N LEU A 209 13.11 -10.29 0.07
CA LEU A 209 12.80 -10.32 -1.36
C LEU A 209 12.59 -11.75 -1.89
N GLU A 210 13.40 -12.70 -1.42
CA GLU A 210 13.37 -14.09 -1.88
C GLU A 210 12.12 -14.85 -1.42
N ALA A 211 11.41 -14.33 -0.40
CA ALA A 211 10.22 -14.97 0.16
C ALA A 211 9.14 -15.24 -0.90
N LYS A 212 8.77 -14.21 -1.67
CA LYS A 212 7.71 -14.32 -2.69
C LYS A 212 8.25 -14.86 -4.02
N ARG A 213 9.51 -14.55 -4.35
CA ARG A 213 10.14 -14.91 -5.63
C ARG A 213 10.51 -16.39 -5.71
N THR A 214 11.07 -16.92 -4.63
CA THR A 214 11.77 -18.21 -4.62
C THR A 214 11.12 -19.20 -3.65
N HIS A 215 10.56 -18.72 -2.54
CA HIS A 215 10.12 -19.59 -1.44
C HIS A 215 8.60 -19.65 -1.22
N LEU A 216 7.79 -19.02 -2.09
CA LEU A 216 6.33 -18.92 -1.91
C LEU A 216 5.65 -20.28 -1.79
N THR A 217 6.04 -21.24 -2.63
CA THR A 217 5.48 -22.60 -2.60
C THR A 217 5.79 -23.32 -1.30
N CYS A 218 7.02 -23.19 -0.79
CA CYS A 218 7.43 -23.75 0.49
C CYS A 218 6.70 -23.08 1.66
N LEU A 219 6.58 -21.75 1.66
CA LEU A 219 5.83 -21.00 2.66
C LEU A 219 4.35 -21.42 2.69
N ARG A 220 3.73 -21.60 1.52
CA ARG A 220 2.35 -22.08 1.44
C ARG A 220 2.18 -23.49 1.97
N THR A 221 3.09 -24.38 1.61
CA THR A 221 3.07 -25.77 2.06
C THR A 221 3.25 -25.86 3.58
N ALA A 222 4.18 -25.09 4.14
CA ALA A 222 4.52 -25.18 5.56
C ALA A 222 3.54 -24.45 6.50
N PHE A 223 2.82 -23.42 6.01
CA PHE A 223 2.09 -22.50 6.89
C PHE A 223 0.65 -22.15 6.47
N SER A 224 0.14 -22.61 5.32
CA SER A 224 -1.26 -22.31 4.96
C SER A 224 -2.21 -23.26 5.69
N ALA A 225 -3.10 -22.73 6.54
CA ALA A 225 -4.15 -23.51 7.20
C ALA A 225 -5.24 -23.96 6.20
N ASP A 226 -5.62 -23.04 5.30
CA ASP A 226 -6.42 -23.28 4.11
C ASP A 226 -5.60 -22.78 2.91
N LYS A 227 -5.60 -23.48 1.77
CA LYS A 227 -4.73 -23.26 0.58
C LYS A 227 -4.58 -21.81 0.06
N HIS A 228 -5.34 -20.86 0.61
CA HIS A 228 -5.38 -19.45 0.22
C HIS A 228 -4.78 -18.48 1.24
N ASN A 229 -4.69 -18.82 2.53
CA ASN A 229 -4.36 -17.84 3.58
C ASN A 229 -3.06 -18.18 4.32
N LEU A 230 -2.07 -17.29 4.19
CA LEU A 230 -0.82 -17.33 4.95
C LEU A 230 -0.97 -16.58 6.29
N PRO A 231 -0.20 -16.96 7.32
CA PRO A 231 -0.09 -16.17 8.54
C PRO A 231 0.35 -14.73 8.30
N ARG A 232 -0.15 -13.83 9.14
CA ARG A 232 0.09 -12.38 9.05
C ARG A 232 1.59 -12.00 8.97
N TRP A 233 2.43 -12.70 9.73
CA TRP A 233 3.88 -12.46 9.75
C TRP A 233 4.55 -12.76 8.41
N ILE A 234 4.04 -13.68 7.59
CA ILE A 234 4.56 -13.94 6.24
C ILE A 234 4.29 -12.74 5.33
N TYR A 235 3.11 -12.12 5.46
CA TYR A 235 2.82 -10.88 4.74
C TYR A 235 3.73 -9.73 5.19
N ALA A 236 4.18 -9.70 6.45
CA ALA A 236 5.19 -8.74 6.88
C ALA A 236 6.52 -8.94 6.15
N ILE A 237 6.96 -10.19 5.92
CA ILE A 237 8.14 -10.50 5.08
C ILE A 237 7.91 -10.02 3.65
N PHE A 238 6.75 -10.31 3.05
CA PHE A 238 6.44 -9.84 1.69
C PHE A 238 6.46 -8.32 1.59
N LYS A 239 5.94 -7.62 2.60
CA LYS A 239 5.97 -6.15 2.66
C LYS A 239 7.40 -5.62 2.79
N LEU A 240 8.27 -6.26 3.57
CA LEU A 240 9.70 -5.92 3.62
C LEU A 240 10.38 -6.12 2.26
N GLY A 241 10.15 -7.24 1.58
CA GLY A 241 10.72 -7.51 0.26
C GLY A 241 10.35 -6.48 -0.82
N ARG A 242 9.20 -5.79 -0.69
CA ARG A 242 8.79 -4.74 -1.64
C ARG A 242 9.76 -3.56 -1.70
N TYR A 243 10.49 -3.25 -0.64
CA TYR A 243 11.48 -2.15 -0.66
C TYR A 243 12.68 -2.47 -1.55
N ALA A 244 13.15 -3.72 -1.57
CA ALA A 244 14.18 -4.15 -2.52
C ALA A 244 13.66 -4.16 -3.97
N ILE A 245 12.40 -4.55 -4.18
CA ILE A 245 11.76 -4.46 -5.51
C ILE A 245 11.70 -3.00 -5.96
N ALA A 246 11.33 -2.09 -5.06
CA ALA A 246 11.26 -0.67 -5.32
C ALA A 246 12.63 -0.11 -5.72
N ALA A 247 13.69 -0.41 -4.95
CA ALA A 247 15.05 0.01 -5.26
C ALA A 247 15.48 -0.41 -6.69
N ARG A 248 15.23 -1.68 -7.04
CA ARG A 248 15.52 -2.20 -8.38
C ARG A 248 14.71 -1.53 -9.47
N ALA A 249 13.42 -1.30 -9.24
CA ALA A 249 12.55 -0.66 -10.23
C ALA A 249 12.99 0.78 -10.53
N LEU A 250 13.39 1.54 -9.49
CA LEU A 250 13.88 2.90 -9.65
C LEU A 250 15.16 2.94 -10.49
N LEU A 251 16.15 2.11 -10.13
CA LEU A 251 17.42 2.01 -10.86
C LEU A 251 17.25 1.49 -12.28
N GLN A 252 16.32 0.56 -12.48
CA GLN A 252 16.04 -0.02 -13.78
C GLN A 252 15.50 1.03 -14.76
N LEU A 253 14.56 1.89 -14.33
CA LEU A 253 14.10 2.97 -15.20
C LEU A 253 15.22 3.97 -15.50
N ALA A 254 16.01 4.36 -14.49
CA ALA A 254 17.16 5.27 -14.67
C ALA A 254 18.19 4.74 -15.67
N SER A 255 18.45 3.44 -15.64
CA SER A 255 19.44 2.80 -16.52
C SER A 255 18.91 2.52 -17.93
N GLU A 256 17.65 2.10 -18.06
CA GLU A 256 17.06 1.70 -19.35
C GLU A 256 16.46 2.88 -20.12
N VAL A 257 16.06 3.97 -19.44
CA VAL A 257 15.42 5.14 -20.05
C VAL A 257 16.05 6.45 -19.52
N PRO A 258 17.36 6.68 -19.77
CA PRO A 258 18.10 7.81 -19.20
C PRO A 258 17.61 9.18 -19.70
N SER A 259 16.91 9.23 -20.84
CA SER A 259 16.29 10.46 -21.36
C SER A 259 15.30 11.10 -20.39
N LEU A 260 14.66 10.31 -19.52
CA LEU A 260 13.74 10.83 -18.50
C LEU A 260 14.48 11.54 -17.35
N PHE A 261 15.77 11.28 -17.16
CA PHE A 261 16.57 11.71 -16.00
C PHE A 261 17.52 12.86 -16.33
N SER A 262 17.10 13.79 -17.20
CA SER A 262 17.92 14.91 -17.69
C SER A 262 17.29 16.31 -17.49
N PRO A 263 17.05 16.79 -16.26
CA PRO A 263 16.96 16.06 -15.00
C PRO A 263 15.55 15.49 -14.77
N MET A 264 15.42 14.49 -13.90
CA MET A 264 14.15 14.16 -13.27
C MET A 264 14.05 14.83 -11.90
N LEU A 265 12.93 15.50 -11.63
CA LEU A 265 12.66 16.24 -10.39
C LEU A 265 11.50 15.59 -9.62
N ALA A 266 11.47 15.78 -8.30
CA ALA A 266 10.35 15.37 -7.44
C ALA A 266 9.71 16.61 -6.80
N GLU A 267 8.42 16.81 -7.04
CA GLU A 267 7.66 17.97 -6.58
C GLU A 267 6.36 17.56 -5.88
N PRO A 268 5.97 18.22 -4.77
CA PRO A 268 4.74 17.89 -4.08
C PRO A 268 3.53 18.53 -4.78
N VAL A 269 2.37 17.90 -4.63
CA VAL A 269 1.08 18.52 -4.86
C VAL A 269 0.55 19.05 -3.54
N THR A 270 0.09 20.31 -3.54
CA THR A 270 -0.52 20.91 -2.36
C THR A 270 -1.83 20.21 -2.04
N ALA A 271 -1.88 19.55 -0.88
CA ALA A 271 -3.10 18.90 -0.43
C ALA A 271 -4.17 19.96 -0.12
N PRO A 272 -5.40 19.79 -0.64
CA PRO A 272 -6.51 20.66 -0.28
C PRO A 272 -6.81 20.62 1.22
N ALA A 273 -7.35 21.71 1.75
CA ALA A 273 -7.81 21.74 3.14
C ALA A 273 -8.90 20.68 3.36
N ARG A 274 -8.86 20.05 4.54
CA ARG A 274 -9.92 19.11 4.94
C ARG A 274 -11.25 19.84 4.97
N THR A 275 -12.27 19.18 4.46
CA THR A 275 -13.63 19.72 4.45
C THR A 275 -14.45 18.99 5.48
N GLN A 276 -15.09 19.75 6.36
CA GLN A 276 -16.07 19.17 7.28
C GLN A 276 -17.32 18.81 6.47
N PHE A 277 -17.67 17.53 6.50
CA PHE A 277 -18.88 16.99 5.94
C PHE A 277 -19.88 16.71 7.05
N GLY A 278 -21.12 17.10 6.80
CA GLY A 278 -22.27 16.75 7.61
C GLY A 278 -23.52 16.94 6.77
N PHE A 279 -24.56 16.17 7.10
CA PHE A 279 -25.85 16.30 6.46
C PHE A 279 -26.60 17.53 6.97
N SER A 280 -27.34 18.18 6.08
CA SER A 280 -28.21 19.29 6.44
C SER A 280 -29.39 18.79 7.28
N GLN A 281 -29.96 19.65 8.13
CA GLN A 281 -31.03 19.27 9.07
C GLN A 281 -32.31 18.73 8.38
N GLY A 282 -32.53 19.02 7.09
CA GLY A 282 -33.66 18.51 6.32
C GLY A 282 -33.39 17.22 5.52
N GLU A 283 -32.16 16.71 5.52
CA GLU A 283 -31.82 15.50 4.78
C GLU A 283 -32.17 14.24 5.59
N MET A 284 -32.58 13.19 4.88
CA MET A 284 -32.94 11.90 5.46
C MET A 284 -32.02 10.76 4.95
N PRO A 285 -30.68 10.90 5.10
CA PRO A 285 -29.70 9.96 4.55
C PRO A 285 -29.86 8.52 5.05
N LEU A 286 -30.22 8.30 6.31
CA LEU A 286 -30.44 6.95 6.85
C LEU A 286 -31.66 6.32 6.20
N THR A 287 -32.78 7.03 6.17
CA THR A 287 -34.01 6.57 5.50
C THR A 287 -33.76 6.26 4.03
N TYR A 288 -33.01 7.13 3.34
CA TYR A 288 -32.63 6.93 1.94
C TYR A 288 -31.84 5.63 1.72
N VAL A 289 -30.82 5.41 2.54
CA VAL A 289 -29.97 4.21 2.47
C VAL A 289 -30.77 2.96 2.81
N LEU A 290 -31.63 3.00 3.83
CA LEU A 290 -32.48 1.87 4.20
C LEU A 290 -33.48 1.53 3.11
N ARG A 291 -34.16 2.51 2.52
CA ARG A 291 -35.04 2.30 1.36
C ARG A 291 -34.32 1.56 0.24
N ARG A 292 -33.04 1.87 0.01
CA ARG A 292 -32.24 1.20 -1.02
C ARG A 292 -31.88 -0.24 -0.65
N ILE A 293 -31.50 -0.50 0.59
CA ILE A 293 -31.00 -1.81 1.02
C ILE A 293 -32.15 -2.79 1.28
N VAL A 294 -33.20 -2.32 1.96
CA VAL A 294 -34.32 -3.15 2.44
C VAL A 294 -35.65 -2.86 1.74
N GLY A 295 -35.66 -1.93 0.77
CA GLY A 295 -36.87 -1.61 0.00
C GLY A 295 -37.97 -1.01 0.88
N SER A 296 -39.20 -1.46 0.63
CA SER A 296 -40.41 -1.04 1.34
C SER A 296 -40.43 -1.33 2.84
N ARG A 297 -39.41 -2.01 3.37
CA ARG A 297 -39.26 -2.29 4.81
C ARG A 297 -38.49 -1.21 5.56
N GLU A 298 -38.16 -0.10 4.92
CA GLU A 298 -37.41 1.02 5.51
C GLU A 298 -37.93 1.43 6.90
N GLU A 299 -39.24 1.63 7.07
CA GLU A 299 -39.85 2.06 8.34
C GLU A 299 -39.68 1.03 9.46
N GLU A 300 -39.76 -0.26 9.13
CA GLU A 300 -39.51 -1.36 10.05
C GLU A 300 -38.06 -1.31 10.56
N TYR A 301 -37.11 -1.10 9.65
CA TYR A 301 -35.69 -1.06 10.00
C TYR A 301 -35.29 0.23 10.72
N VAL A 302 -35.86 1.39 10.37
CA VAL A 302 -35.70 2.64 11.14
C VAL A 302 -36.19 2.42 12.58
N SER A 303 -37.37 1.83 12.75
CA SER A 303 -37.94 1.53 14.08
C SER A 303 -37.08 0.55 14.87
N ARG A 304 -36.46 -0.43 14.21
CA ARG A 304 -35.52 -1.36 14.86
C ARG A 304 -34.24 -0.66 15.27
N LEU A 305 -33.69 0.22 14.43
CA LEU A 305 -32.51 1.02 14.76
C LEU A 305 -32.77 1.97 15.93
N ALA A 306 -33.96 2.57 16.04
CA ALA A 306 -34.37 3.36 17.21
C ALA A 306 -34.22 2.58 18.51
N ARG A 307 -34.68 1.32 18.52
CA ARG A 307 -34.58 0.43 19.69
C ARG A 307 -33.14 0.00 19.96
N VAL A 308 -32.37 -0.30 18.91
CA VAL A 308 -30.97 -0.77 19.04
C VAL A 308 -30.04 0.35 19.52
N TRP A 309 -30.17 1.55 18.95
CA TRP A 309 -29.40 2.73 19.36
C TRP A 309 -29.96 3.42 20.60
N ASN A 310 -31.15 3.01 21.04
CA ASN A 310 -31.87 3.61 22.17
C ASN A 310 -32.06 5.13 22.01
N VAL A 311 -32.52 5.54 20.83
CA VAL A 311 -32.77 6.95 20.48
C VAL A 311 -34.19 7.12 19.93
N PRO A 312 -34.86 8.26 20.24
CA PRO A 312 -36.20 8.53 19.73
C PRO A 312 -36.20 8.87 18.23
N ASP A 313 -35.11 9.46 17.73
CA ASP A 313 -34.95 9.85 16.34
C ASP A 313 -33.63 9.27 15.79
N PRO A 314 -33.70 8.10 15.12
CA PRO A 314 -32.55 7.46 14.49
C PRO A 314 -31.91 8.29 13.39
N GLU A 315 -32.71 9.11 12.69
CA GLU A 315 -32.25 9.90 11.57
C GLU A 315 -31.39 11.07 12.06
N THR A 316 -31.89 11.83 13.03
CA THR A 316 -31.10 12.90 13.66
C THR A 316 -29.87 12.33 14.36
N HIS A 317 -29.99 11.18 15.03
CA HIS A 317 -28.83 10.49 15.62
C HIS A 317 -27.79 10.11 14.54
N PHE A 318 -28.24 9.56 13.41
CA PHE A 318 -27.38 9.21 12.29
C PHE A 318 -26.71 10.46 11.69
N ARG A 319 -27.45 11.54 11.41
CA ARG A 319 -26.88 12.80 10.90
C ARG A 319 -25.81 13.37 11.83
N ASN A 320 -26.08 13.40 13.13
CA ASN A 320 -25.13 13.90 14.13
C ASN A 320 -23.88 13.02 14.23
N ALA A 321 -24.03 11.71 14.06
CA ALA A 321 -22.91 10.77 14.00
C ALA A 321 -22.15 10.85 12.66
N CYS A 322 -22.76 11.38 11.60
CA CYS A 322 -22.18 11.57 10.27
C CYS A 322 -21.41 12.90 10.12
N SER A 323 -20.67 13.31 11.16
CA SER A 323 -19.69 14.38 11.02
C SER A 323 -18.34 13.80 10.60
N LEU A 324 -17.97 13.94 9.33
CA LEU A 324 -16.70 13.44 8.81
C LEU A 324 -15.79 14.62 8.45
N ASN A 325 -14.51 14.54 8.83
CA ASN A 325 -13.50 15.43 8.29
C ASN A 325 -12.89 14.76 7.06
N LEU A 326 -13.40 15.11 5.88
CA LEU A 326 -13.00 14.49 4.63
C LEU A 326 -11.70 15.10 4.12
N SER A 327 -10.77 14.23 3.72
CA SER A 327 -9.58 14.58 2.96
C SER A 327 -9.81 14.23 1.49
N VAL A 328 -9.28 15.05 0.57
CA VAL A 328 -9.26 14.70 -0.86
C VAL A 328 -8.25 13.58 -1.04
N HIS A 329 -8.69 12.47 -1.63
CA HIS A 329 -7.82 11.32 -1.87
C HIS A 329 -6.63 11.70 -2.76
N ALA A 330 -5.42 11.21 -2.41
CA ALA A 330 -4.17 11.56 -3.09
C ALA A 330 -4.23 11.41 -4.62
N GLU A 331 -4.88 10.36 -5.13
CA GLU A 331 -5.05 10.15 -6.58
C GLU A 331 -5.87 11.27 -7.26
N VAL A 332 -6.90 11.78 -6.58
CA VAL A 332 -7.76 12.85 -7.12
C VAL A 332 -6.98 14.17 -7.19
N GLN A 333 -6.07 14.40 -6.26
CA GLN A 333 -5.19 15.57 -6.27
C GLN A 333 -4.26 15.59 -7.49
N LEU A 334 -3.98 14.44 -8.12
CA LEU A 334 -3.15 14.36 -9.34
C LEU A 334 -3.95 14.67 -10.62
N ILE A 335 -5.28 14.52 -10.60
CA ILE A 335 -6.15 14.80 -11.75
C ILE A 335 -6.11 16.30 -12.10
N THR A 336 -6.04 17.16 -11.07
CA THR A 336 -5.91 18.61 -11.25
C THR A 336 -4.60 19.03 -11.91
N VAL A 337 -3.60 18.15 -11.96
CA VAL A 337 -2.28 18.41 -12.56
C VAL A 337 -2.16 17.79 -13.97
N GLY A 338 -3.23 17.17 -14.49
CA GLY A 338 -3.29 16.72 -15.89
C GLY A 338 -2.41 15.50 -16.24
N CYS A 339 -2.10 14.64 -15.26
CA CYS A 339 -1.02 13.67 -15.37
C CYS A 339 -1.47 12.20 -15.21
N TRP A 340 -0.74 11.25 -15.83
CA TRP A 340 -1.01 9.81 -15.76
C TRP A 340 -0.69 9.21 -14.37
N THR A 341 -1.67 8.57 -13.73
CA THR A 341 -1.54 8.05 -12.36
C THR A 341 -1.20 6.56 -12.29
N SER A 342 -0.43 6.15 -11.29
CA SER A 342 -0.27 4.74 -10.89
C SER A 342 -0.60 4.56 -9.40
N ARG A 343 -1.11 3.37 -9.03
CA ARG A 343 -1.82 3.11 -7.77
C ARG A 343 -0.94 2.34 -6.78
N SER A 344 -0.88 2.78 -5.53
CA SER A 344 -0.49 1.92 -4.40
C SER A 344 -1.48 2.05 -3.24
N THR A 345 -2.37 1.07 -3.08
CA THR A 345 -3.20 0.97 -1.88
C THR A 345 -2.41 0.27 -0.78
N GLY A 346 -2.28 0.92 0.38
CA GLY A 346 -1.67 0.37 1.58
C GLY A 346 -2.49 -0.73 2.27
N SER A 347 -3.62 -1.14 1.70
CA SER A 347 -4.55 -2.13 2.24
C SER A 347 -4.90 -3.23 1.23
N ASP A 348 -4.79 -4.46 1.76
CA ASP A 348 -5.37 -5.77 1.41
C ASP A 348 -4.99 -6.40 0.06
N THR A 349 -4.51 -7.65 -0.02
CA THR A 349 -4.61 -8.83 0.87
C THR A 349 -3.33 -9.20 1.61
#